data_AF-A0A2M6WU00-F1
#
_entry.id   AF-A0A2M6WU00-F1
#
_cell.length_a   1.000
_cell.length_b   1.000
_cell.length_c   1.000
_cell.angle_alpha   90.00
_cell.angle_beta   90.00
_cell.angle_gamma   90.00
#
_symmetry.space_group_name_H-M   'P 1'
#
loop_
_entity.id
_entity.type
_entity.pdbx_description
1 polymer ?
#
loop_
_entity_poly.entity_id
_entity_poly.type
_entity_poly.pdbx_seq_one_letter_code
_entity_poly.pdbx_strand_id
1 'polypeptide(L)'
;MYLIAKLQNLHYNKKMFKKKKETTWLPKSRLAVTILALAILVLLLPNWWRTREKQSQIDREVALMKADIQVNEGNNSQLKQMLAYLESPEFLEEQARIKFNLKKDGEKVVVVKDSEVISDILSQDQVGVDEKNILPGNYQKWLDYFFEPKG
;
A
#
# COMPACT_ATOMS: atom_id res chain seq x y z
N MET A 1 97.29 -66.49 9.87
CA MET A 1 96.06 -66.92 10.56
C MET A 1 95.25 -65.73 11.11
N TYR A 2 95.07 -64.66 10.31
CA TYR A 2 94.32 -63.46 10.70
C TYR A 2 93.36 -62.99 9.58
N LEU A 3 93.66 -63.35 8.33
CA LEU A 3 92.82 -63.04 7.16
C LEU A 3 91.61 -63.97 6.99
N ILE A 4 91.66 -65.20 7.52
CA ILE A 4 90.55 -66.17 7.40
C ILE A 4 89.43 -65.86 8.43
N ALA A 5 89.76 -65.29 9.58
CA ALA A 5 88.78 -64.89 10.60
C ALA A 5 87.95 -63.64 10.20
N LYS A 6 88.48 -62.80 9.30
CA LYS A 6 87.80 -61.55 8.88
C LYS A 6 86.73 -61.78 7.81
N LEU A 7 86.77 -62.91 7.10
CA LEU A 7 85.82 -63.22 6.01
C LEU A 7 84.54 -63.92 6.49
N GLN A 8 84.51 -64.49 7.70
CA GLN A 8 83.27 -65.01 8.30
C GLN A 8 82.38 -63.93 8.92
N ASN A 9 82.89 -62.70 9.08
CA ASN A 9 82.15 -61.57 9.68
C ASN A 9 81.45 -60.67 8.64
N LEU A 10 81.04 -61.25 7.50
CA LEU A 10 80.29 -60.55 6.44
C LEU A 10 78.89 -61.14 6.19
N HIS A 11 78.50 -62.19 6.92
CA HIS A 11 77.22 -62.88 6.71
C HIS A 11 76.24 -62.77 7.88
N TYR A 12 76.39 -61.78 8.76
CA TYR A 12 75.44 -61.57 9.85
C TYR A 12 75.00 -60.10 9.92
N ASN A 13 73.79 -59.85 9.41
CA ASN A 13 72.77 -58.93 9.94
C ASN A 13 72.00 -58.19 8.83
N LYS A 14 71.17 -58.93 8.09
CA LYS A 14 70.18 -58.39 7.13
C LYS A 14 68.75 -58.39 7.74
N LYS A 15 68.60 -58.09 9.04
CA LYS A 15 67.29 -58.16 9.73
C LYS A 15 66.99 -56.99 10.68
N MET A 16 67.41 -55.77 10.34
CA MET A 16 67.17 -54.59 11.21
C MET A 16 66.43 -53.43 10.53
N PHE A 17 65.53 -53.71 9.59
CA PHE A 17 64.51 -52.73 9.17
C PHE A 17 63.11 -53.36 9.20
N LYS A 18 62.65 -53.74 10.39
CA LYS A 18 61.20 -53.88 10.61
C LYS A 18 60.63 -52.46 10.56
N LYS A 19 59.97 -52.09 9.45
CA LYS A 19 59.19 -50.86 9.34
C LYS A 19 58.26 -50.78 10.55
N LYS A 20 58.56 -49.87 11.47
CA LYS A 20 57.63 -49.47 12.53
C LYS A 20 56.41 -48.91 11.80
N LYS A 21 55.31 -49.66 11.83
CA LYS A 21 54.04 -49.18 11.29
C LYS A 21 53.66 -47.99 12.17
N GLU A 22 53.86 -46.79 11.65
CA GLU A 22 53.37 -45.53 12.20
C GLU A 22 51.84 -45.62 12.23
N THR A 23 51.34 -46.32 13.24
CA THR A 23 49.94 -46.42 13.54
C THR A 23 49.58 -45.09 14.18
N THR A 24 48.95 -44.22 13.39
CA THR A 24 48.31 -43.01 13.90
C THR A 24 47.16 -43.43 14.80
N TRP A 25 47.48 -43.76 16.05
CA TRP A 25 46.54 -43.97 17.15
C TRP A 25 45.94 -42.63 17.53
N LEU A 26 45.13 -42.06 16.64
CA LEU A 26 44.03 -41.24 17.10
C LEU A 26 43.08 -42.23 17.79
N PRO A 27 42.92 -42.18 19.13
CA PRO A 27 42.03 -43.11 19.79
C PRO A 27 40.65 -42.88 19.19
N LYS A 28 40.04 -43.93 18.64
CA LYS A 28 38.78 -43.87 17.89
C LYS A 28 37.66 -43.13 18.66
N SER A 29 37.78 -43.06 19.99
CA SER A 29 36.93 -42.28 20.89
C SER A 29 36.99 -40.76 20.67
N ARG A 30 38.17 -40.18 20.38
CA ARG A 30 38.30 -38.73 20.12
C ARG A 30 37.62 -38.33 18.82
N LEU A 31 37.74 -39.16 17.77
CA LEU A 31 37.05 -38.96 16.50
C LEU A 31 35.52 -39.11 16.66
N ALA A 32 35.07 -40.11 17.43
CA ALA A 32 33.64 -40.30 17.71
C ALA A 32 33.04 -39.09 18.46
N VAL A 33 33.73 -38.56 19.46
CA VAL A 33 33.28 -37.37 20.21
C VAL A 33 33.24 -36.13 19.31
N THR A 34 34.23 -35.93 18.43
CA THR A 34 34.21 -34.79 17.49
C THR A 34 33.09 -34.90 16.46
N ILE A 35 32.79 -36.11 15.96
CA ILE A 35 31.69 -36.34 15.02
C ILE A 35 30.35 -36.11 15.71
N LEU A 36 30.20 -36.55 16.96
CA LEU A 36 28.98 -36.33 17.75
C LEU A 36 28.77 -34.84 18.04
N ALA A 37 29.82 -34.10 18.41
CA ALA A 37 29.77 -32.66 18.62
C ALA A 37 29.40 -31.91 17.33
N LEU A 38 29.96 -32.33 16.18
CA LEU A 38 29.62 -31.76 14.87
C LEU A 38 28.17 -32.06 14.49
N ALA A 39 27.68 -33.28 14.76
CA ALA A 39 26.29 -33.67 14.50
C ALA A 39 25.30 -32.86 15.33
N ILE A 40 25.60 -32.63 16.62
CA ILE A 40 24.81 -31.77 17.50
C ILE A 40 24.83 -30.33 16.99
N LEU A 41 25.99 -29.81 16.57
CA LEU A 41 26.10 -28.47 16.00
C LEU A 41 25.22 -28.33 14.75
N VAL A 42 25.30 -29.28 13.82
CA VAL A 42 24.47 -29.30 12.60
C VAL A 42 22.97 -29.41 12.92
N LEU A 43 22.59 -30.14 13.96
CA LEU A 43 21.19 -30.22 14.40
C LEU A 43 20.65 -28.91 14.99
N LEU A 44 21.52 -28.07 15.57
CA LEU A 44 21.13 -26.80 16.20
C LEU A 44 21.06 -25.63 15.20
N LEU A 45 21.80 -25.68 14.09
CA LEU A 45 21.79 -24.67 13.02
C LEU A 45 20.41 -24.38 12.41
N PRO A 46 19.55 -25.37 12.08
CA PRO A 46 18.29 -25.11 11.40
C PRO A 46 17.22 -24.45 12.28
N ASN A 47 17.39 -24.42 13.61
CA ASN A 47 16.39 -23.86 14.52
C ASN A 47 16.35 -22.32 14.50
N TRP A 48 17.36 -21.66 13.91
CA TRP A 48 17.46 -20.20 13.91
C TRP A 48 16.91 -19.50 12.66
N TRP A 49 16.81 -20.19 11.52
CA TRP A 49 16.44 -19.56 10.25
C TRP A 49 14.93 -19.44 10.02
N ARG A 50 14.10 -20.31 10.62
CA ARG A 50 12.65 -20.29 10.38
C ARG A 50 11.89 -19.17 11.11
N THR A 51 12.53 -18.48 12.04
CA THR A 51 11.85 -17.51 12.92
C THR A 51 11.85 -16.08 12.36
N ARG A 52 12.68 -15.77 11.36
CA ARG A 52 12.75 -14.40 10.80
C ARG A 52 11.65 -14.09 9.78
N GLU A 53 11.26 -15.08 8.98
CA GLU A 53 10.22 -14.89 7.96
C GLU A 53 8.84 -14.62 8.59
N LYS A 54 8.51 -15.34 9.67
CA LYS A 54 7.22 -15.22 10.36
C LYS A 54 7.07 -13.88 11.06
N GLN A 55 8.15 -13.38 11.67
CA GLN A 55 8.13 -12.10 12.37
C GLN A 55 7.85 -10.95 11.38
N SER A 56 8.50 -10.97 10.21
CA SER A 56 8.29 -9.94 9.19
C SER A 56 6.87 -9.91 8.62
N GLN A 57 6.21 -11.07 8.51
CA GLN A 57 4.82 -11.13 8.02
C GLN A 57 3.87 -10.51 9.04
N ILE A 58 4.02 -10.88 10.32
CA ILE A 58 3.22 -10.34 11.43
C ILE A 58 3.42 -8.83 11.56
N ASP A 59 4.67 -8.36 11.52
CA ASP A 59 4.97 -6.92 11.63
C ASP A 59 4.37 -6.13 10.45
N ARG A 60 4.35 -6.72 9.25
CA ARG A 60 3.73 -6.11 8.07
C ARG A 60 2.21 -6.03 8.19
N GLU A 61 1.57 -7.11 8.65
CA GLU A 61 0.13 -7.13 8.89
C GLU A 61 -0.28 -6.11 9.94
N VAL A 62 0.48 -6.01 11.05
CA VAL A 62 0.26 -4.99 12.09
C VAL A 62 0.44 -3.58 11.53
N ALA A 63 1.44 -3.35 10.68
CA ALA A 63 1.65 -2.05 10.05
C ALA A 63 0.49 -1.66 9.12
N LEU A 64 -0.01 -2.60 8.32
CA LEU A 64 -1.17 -2.40 7.45
C LEU A 64 -2.43 -2.09 8.26
N MET A 65 -2.72 -2.89 9.29
CA MET A 65 -3.88 -2.65 10.16
C MET A 65 -3.83 -1.28 10.84
N LYS A 66 -2.64 -0.84 11.29
CA LYS A 66 -2.46 0.50 11.87
C LYS A 66 -2.70 1.61 10.86
N ALA A 67 -2.23 1.44 9.62
CA ALA A 67 -2.47 2.40 8.56
C ALA A 67 -3.97 2.52 8.25
N ASP A 68 -4.67 1.40 8.17
CA ASP A 68 -6.12 1.37 7.93
C ASP A 68 -6.91 2.06 9.05
N ILE A 69 -6.51 1.87 10.32
CA ILE A 69 -7.10 2.57 11.46
C ILE A 69 -6.90 4.08 11.31
N GLN A 70 -5.69 4.54 10.99
CA GLN A 70 -5.38 5.96 10.85
C GLN A 70 -6.21 6.61 9.72
N VAL A 71 -6.37 5.91 8.59
CA VAL A 71 -7.20 6.38 7.48
C VAL A 71 -8.67 6.48 7.91
N ASN A 72 -9.20 5.45 8.58
CA ASN A 72 -10.58 5.44 9.03
C ASN A 72 -10.88 6.50 10.09
N GLU A 73 -9.96 6.74 11.03
CA GLU A 73 -10.07 7.82 12.01
C GLU A 73 -10.05 9.20 11.34
N GLY A 74 -9.18 9.39 10.34
CA GLY A 74 -9.15 10.60 9.53
C GLY A 74 -10.47 10.86 8.81
N ASN A 75 -11.00 9.84 8.12
CA ASN A 75 -12.29 9.91 7.43
C ASN A 75 -13.45 10.20 8.40
N ASN A 76 -13.47 9.55 9.56
CA ASN A 76 -14.48 9.78 10.59
C ASN A 76 -14.43 11.23 11.09
N SER A 77 -13.23 11.78 11.33
CA SER A 77 -13.06 13.17 11.73
C SER A 77 -13.57 14.16 10.68
N GLN A 78 -13.24 13.92 9.40
CA GLN A 78 -13.74 14.75 8.29
C GLN A 78 -15.27 14.71 8.18
N LEU A 79 -15.86 13.52 8.27
CA LEU A 79 -17.31 13.33 8.22
C LEU A 79 -18.00 14.05 9.38
N LYS A 80 -17.43 13.99 10.59
CA LYS A 80 -17.95 14.72 11.76
C LYS A 80 -17.89 16.23 11.57
N GLN A 81 -16.80 16.75 10.99
CA GLN A 81 -16.67 18.19 10.70
C GLN A 81 -17.71 18.64 9.66
N MET A 82 -17.90 17.85 8.61
CA MET A 82 -18.92 18.12 7.59
C MET A 82 -20.32 18.08 8.21
N LEU A 83 -20.63 17.09 9.04
CA LEU A 83 -21.91 16.99 9.71
C LEU A 83 -22.15 18.20 10.61
N ALA A 84 -21.15 18.60 11.41
CA ALA A 84 -21.23 19.77 12.27
C ALA A 84 -21.50 21.06 11.48
N TYR A 85 -20.89 21.23 10.30
CA TYR A 85 -21.19 22.35 9.42
C TYR A 85 -22.62 22.28 8.85
N LEU A 86 -23.10 21.12 8.43
CA LEU A 86 -24.46 20.98 7.92
C LEU A 86 -25.54 21.21 8.99
N GLU A 87 -25.23 20.89 10.25
CA GLU A 87 -26.11 21.16 11.40
C GLU A 87 -25.99 22.60 11.91
N SER A 88 -25.01 23.36 11.41
CA SER A 88 -24.72 24.70 11.87
C SER A 88 -25.78 25.73 11.42
N PRO A 89 -26.04 26.78 12.23
CA PRO A 89 -26.92 27.87 11.83
C PRO A 89 -26.41 28.62 10.60
N GLU A 90 -25.10 28.63 10.34
CA GLU A 90 -24.48 29.23 9.16
C GLU A 90 -24.95 28.54 7.88
N PHE A 91 -24.99 27.21 7.86
CA PHE A 91 -25.51 26.46 6.72
C PHE A 91 -27.02 26.69 6.53
N LEU A 92 -27.78 26.78 7.62
CA LEU A 92 -29.20 27.11 7.55
C LEU A 92 -29.43 28.50 6.93
N GLU A 93 -28.62 29.49 7.33
CA GLU A 93 -28.67 30.84 6.76
C GLU A 93 -28.28 30.84 5.27
N GLU A 94 -27.23 30.12 4.90
CA GLU A 94 -26.79 30.00 3.52
C GLU A 94 -27.90 29.40 2.64
N GLN A 95 -28.54 28.33 3.11
CA GLN A 95 -29.67 27.72 2.42
C GLN A 95 -30.89 28.64 2.38
N ALA A 96 -31.11 29.45 3.42
CA ALA A 96 -32.18 30.45 3.45
C ALA A 96 -31.97 31.56 2.41
N ARG A 97 -30.73 32.06 2.30
CA ARG A 97 -30.31 33.03 1.26
C ARG A 97 -30.52 32.44 -0.13
N ILE A 98 -30.07 31.21 -0.38
CA ILE A 98 -30.14 30.58 -1.70
C ILE A 98 -31.59 30.25 -2.10
N LYS A 99 -32.34 29.60 -1.20
CA LYS A 99 -33.67 29.06 -1.55
C LYS A 99 -34.79 30.09 -1.46
N PHE A 100 -34.68 31.03 -0.53
CA PHE A 100 -35.75 31.98 -0.24
C PHE A 100 -35.35 33.43 -0.51
N ASN A 101 -34.14 33.69 -1.04
CA ASN A 101 -33.58 35.04 -1.21
C ASN A 101 -33.68 35.86 0.10
N LEU A 102 -33.59 35.17 1.25
CA LEU A 102 -33.66 35.80 2.56
C LEU A 102 -32.42 36.64 2.80
N LYS A 103 -32.61 37.85 3.32
CA LYS A 103 -31.56 38.83 3.59
C LYS A 103 -31.53 39.18 5.07
N LYS A 104 -30.35 39.50 5.60
CA LYS A 104 -30.25 40.02 6.97
C LYS A 104 -30.75 41.47 7.03
N ASP A 105 -31.19 41.88 8.22
CA ASP A 105 -31.62 43.25 8.44
C ASP A 105 -30.44 44.21 8.21
N GLY A 106 -30.62 45.18 7.32
CA GLY A 106 -29.56 46.10 6.86
C GLY A 106 -28.84 45.74 5.53
N GLU A 107 -29.14 44.61 4.89
CA GLU A 107 -28.51 44.22 3.61
C GLU A 107 -29.19 44.88 2.39
N LYS A 108 -28.41 45.60 1.55
CA LYS A 108 -28.90 46.26 0.33
C LYS A 108 -28.73 45.33 -0.88
N VAL A 109 -29.85 44.90 -1.47
CA VAL A 109 -29.87 44.13 -2.72
C VAL A 109 -29.81 45.09 -3.90
N VAL A 110 -28.78 44.96 -4.74
CA VAL A 110 -28.66 45.70 -5.99
C VAL A 110 -29.08 44.76 -7.12
N VAL A 111 -30.24 45.02 -7.71
CA VAL A 111 -30.66 44.32 -8.94
C VAL A 111 -29.94 45.00 -10.10
N VAL A 112 -28.93 44.33 -10.65
CA VAL A 112 -28.29 44.75 -11.90
C VAL A 112 -29.28 44.46 -13.02
N LYS A 113 -29.96 45.52 -13.45
CA LYS A 113 -30.77 45.51 -14.66
C LYS A 113 -29.81 45.68 -15.83
N ASP A 114 -29.55 44.62 -16.59
CA ASP A 114 -28.96 44.78 -17.93
C ASP A 114 -29.95 45.62 -18.75
N SER A 115 -29.57 46.87 -18.98
CA SER A 115 -30.43 47.92 -19.54
C SER A 115 -30.91 47.64 -20.97
N GLU A 116 -30.45 46.56 -21.60
CA GLU A 116 -30.87 46.17 -22.95
C GLU A 116 -32.12 45.28 -22.97
N VAL A 117 -32.51 44.65 -21.85
CA VAL A 117 -33.63 43.68 -21.83
C VAL A 117 -34.95 44.26 -21.30
N ILE A 118 -34.91 45.43 -20.67
CA ILE A 118 -36.05 45.95 -19.88
C ILE A 118 -36.91 46.95 -20.66
N SER A 119 -36.42 47.45 -21.80
CA SER A 119 -37.24 48.23 -22.75
C SER A 119 -38.36 47.40 -23.39
N ASP A 120 -38.18 46.07 -23.49
CA ASP A 120 -39.17 45.18 -24.11
C ASP A 120 -40.27 44.74 -23.13
N ILE A 121 -39.96 44.59 -21.84
CA ILE A 121 -40.92 44.06 -20.85
C ILE A 121 -41.95 45.10 -20.40
N LEU A 122 -41.62 46.40 -20.50
CA LEU A 122 -42.52 47.50 -20.05
C LEU A 122 -43.41 48.06 -21.17
N SER A 123 -43.31 47.53 -22.39
CA SER A 123 -44.02 48.06 -23.57
C SER A 123 -45.21 47.21 -24.04
N GLN A 124 -45.59 46.15 -23.31
CA GLN A 124 -46.64 45.22 -23.75
C GLN A 124 -47.80 45.09 -22.76
N ASP A 125 -48.38 46.23 -22.38
CA ASP A 125 -49.80 46.32 -22.03
C ASP A 125 -50.56 46.73 -23.31
N GLN A 126 -50.81 45.80 -24.24
CA GLN A 126 -51.97 45.76 -25.15
C GLN A 126 -51.97 44.45 -25.98
N VAL A 127 -53.18 43.92 -26.15
CA VAL A 127 -53.62 42.64 -26.71
C VAL A 127 -53.13 42.33 -28.14
N GLY A 128 -52.70 41.08 -28.36
CA GLY A 128 -52.60 40.45 -29.68
C GLY A 128 -51.98 39.06 -29.59
N VAL A 129 -52.79 37.99 -29.61
CA VAL A 129 -52.28 36.62 -29.75
C VAL A 129 -51.83 36.44 -31.20
N ASP A 130 -50.54 36.62 -31.45
CA ASP A 130 -49.90 36.19 -32.69
C ASP A 130 -49.59 34.70 -32.60
N GLU A 131 -50.45 33.89 -33.21
CA GLU A 131 -50.38 32.41 -33.27
C GLU A 131 -49.11 31.90 -34.00
N LYS A 132 -48.28 32.79 -34.55
CA LYS A 132 -47.18 32.43 -35.46
C LYS A 132 -45.82 32.22 -34.79
N ASN A 133 -45.67 32.49 -33.49
CA ASN A 133 -44.40 32.30 -32.78
C ASN A 133 -44.57 31.47 -31.50
N ILE A 134 -45.13 30.26 -31.64
CA ILE A 134 -45.04 29.26 -30.59
C ILE A 134 -43.59 28.78 -30.57
N LEU A 135 -42.76 29.39 -29.72
CA LEU A 135 -41.43 28.89 -29.42
C LEU A 135 -41.55 27.41 -29.03
N PRO A 136 -40.73 26.51 -29.60
CA PRO A 136 -40.88 25.10 -29.32
C PRO A 136 -40.68 24.85 -27.83
N GLY A 137 -41.66 24.17 -27.22
CA GLY A 137 -41.60 23.79 -25.82
C GLY A 137 -40.35 22.95 -25.59
N ASN A 138 -39.79 23.01 -24.37
CA ASN A 138 -38.52 22.33 -24.08
C ASN A 138 -38.51 20.86 -24.51
N TYR A 139 -39.64 20.15 -24.44
CA TYR A 139 -39.75 18.76 -24.90
C TYR A 139 -39.49 18.58 -26.40
N GLN A 140 -39.90 19.52 -27.26
CA GLN A 140 -39.66 19.47 -28.72
C GLN A 140 -38.17 19.59 -29.01
N LYS A 141 -37.46 20.47 -28.31
CA LYS A 141 -36.00 20.60 -28.42
C LYS A 141 -35.27 19.31 -28.04
N TRP A 142 -35.75 18.59 -27.03
CA TRP A 142 -35.19 17.28 -26.67
C TRP A 142 -35.45 16.23 -27.74
N LEU A 143 -36.66 16.19 -28.30
CA LEU A 143 -36.98 15.26 -29.39
C LEU A 143 -36.12 15.51 -30.62
N ASP A 144 -35.96 16.76 -31.05
CA ASP A 144 -35.09 17.12 -32.17
C ASP A 144 -33.65 16.69 -31.90
N TYR A 145 -33.12 16.98 -30.70
CA TYR A 145 -31.75 16.57 -30.34
C TYR A 145 -31.51 15.06 -30.43
N PHE A 146 -32.48 14.23 -30.03
CA PHE A 146 -32.33 12.77 -29.98
C PHE A 146 -32.70 12.06 -31.27
N PHE A 147 -33.58 12.64 -32.09
CA PHE A 147 -34.21 11.94 -33.21
C PHE A 147 -34.05 12.66 -34.56
N GLU A 148 -33.46 13.85 -34.61
CA GLU A 148 -33.16 14.49 -35.90
C GLU A 148 -31.99 13.75 -36.59
N PRO A 149 -32.20 13.18 -37.79
CA PRO A 149 -31.16 12.47 -38.50
C PRO A 149 -30.12 13.47 -38.99
N LYS A 150 -28.90 13.37 -38.45
CA LYS A 150 -27.74 14.13 -38.93
C LYS A 150 -27.34 13.58 -40.30
N GLY A 151 -27.85 14.21 -41.35
CA GLY A 151 -27.35 14.08 -42.72
C GLY A 151 -26.01 14.77 -42.90
#